data_AF-A0A1H8IQM7-F1
#
_entry.id   AF-A0A1H8IQM7-F1
#
_cell.length_a   1.000
_cell.length_b   1.000
_cell.length_c   1.000
_cell.angle_alpha   90.00
_cell.angle_beta   90.00
_cell.angle_gamma   90.00
#
_symmetry.space_group_name_H-M   'P 1'
#
loop_
_entity.id
_entity.type
_entity.pdbx_description
1 polymer ?
#
loop_
_entity_poly.entity_id
_entity_poly.type
_entity_poly.pdbx_seq_one_letter_code
_entity_poly.pdbx_strand_id
1 'polypeptide(L)' 'MLCSKNSCTGCLSCQNICPKNAIQVITDKQGLWQPQIDNEKCINCGLCHKSCPVYFKPHNEENLAEIYAC' A
#
# COMPACT_ATOMS: atom_id res chain seq x y z
N MET A 1 9.20 -3.64 7.94
CA MET A 1 7.92 -4.14 7.38
C MET A 1 7.02 -2.93 7.16
N LEU A 2 6.37 -2.81 6.00
CA LEU A 2 5.61 -1.62 5.62
C LEU A 2 4.27 -1.49 6.36
N CYS A 3 3.57 -2.62 6.56
CA CYS A 3 2.24 -2.70 7.16
C CYS A 3 2.10 -3.98 7.99
N SER A 4 1.23 -3.99 9.00
CA SER A 4 0.91 -5.20 9.77
C SER A 4 0.23 -6.24 8.87
N LYS A 5 0.53 -7.54 9.05
CA LYS A 5 0.07 -8.63 8.16
C LYS A 5 -1.42 -8.59 7.81
N ASN A 6 -2.27 -8.22 8.77
CA ASN A 6 -3.73 -8.23 8.59
C ASN A 6 -4.33 -6.89 8.15
N SER A 7 -3.48 -5.87 7.96
CA SER A 7 -3.92 -4.52 7.61
C SER A 7 -3.72 -4.20 6.13
N CYS A 8 -2.88 -4.96 5.43
CA CYS A 8 -2.64 -4.76 4.01
C CYS A 8 -3.87 -5.15 3.20
N THR A 9 -4.41 -4.21 2.42
CA THR A 9 -5.54 -4.45 1.50
C THR A 9 -5.10 -4.85 0.10
N GLY A 10 -3.79 -4.88 -0.18
CA GLY A 10 -3.29 -5.21 -1.51
C GLY A 10 -3.47 -4.12 -2.56
N CYS A 11 -3.82 -2.87 -2.19
CA CYS A 11 -4.09 -1.77 -3.13
C CYS A 11 -2.92 -1.29 -4.01
N LEU A 12 -1.72 -1.86 -3.85
CA LEU A 12 -0.50 -1.55 -4.62
C LEU A 12 0.02 -0.09 -4.54
N SER A 13 -0.61 0.80 -3.76
CA SER A 13 -0.21 2.21 -3.65
C SER A 13 1.24 2.41 -3.21
N CYS A 14 1.75 1.54 -2.34
CA CYS A 14 3.14 1.58 -1.89
C CYS A 14 4.15 1.20 -2.98
N GLN A 15 3.80 0.25 -3.85
CA GLN A 15 4.60 -0.15 -5.00
C GLN A 15 4.64 0.97 -6.05
N ASN A 16 3.48 1.54 -6.38
CA ASN A 16 3.36 2.56 -7.42
C ASN A 16 4.03 3.89 -7.05
N ILE A 17 3.99 4.29 -5.77
CA ILE A 17 4.59 5.56 -5.33
C ILE A 17 6.12 5.48 -5.16
N CYS A 18 6.70 4.27 -5.16
CA CYS A 18 8.11 4.10 -4.83
C CYS A 18 9.02 4.58 -5.97
N PRO A 19 9.78 5.69 -5.82
CA PRO A 19 10.60 6.22 -6.91
C PRO A 19 11.80 5.34 -7.29
N LYS A 20 12.13 4.37 -6.43
CA LYS A 20 13.25 3.43 -6.62
C LYS A 20 12.80 2.04 -7.00
N ASN A 21 11.49 1.81 -7.18
CA ASN A 21 10.92 0.48 -7.40
C ASN A 21 11.43 -0.54 -6.38
N ALA A 22 11.57 -0.12 -5.13
CA ALA A 22 12.11 -0.91 -4.03
C ALA A 22 11.03 -1.77 -3.35
N ILE A 23 9.79 -1.74 -3.83
CA ILE A 23 8.65 -2.42 -3.20
C ILE A 23 7.99 -3.32 -4.23
N GLN A 24 7.80 -4.59 -3.89
CA GLN A 24 7.05 -5.55 -4.68
C GLN A 24 5.98 -6.20 -3.81
N VAL A 25 4.76 -6.29 -4.31
CA VAL A 25 3.67 -6.98 -3.62
C VAL A 25 3.66 -8.45 -4.04
N ILE A 26 3.85 -9.34 -3.07
CA ILE A 26 3.87 -10.79 -3.27
C ILE A 26 2.73 -11.44 -2.48
N THR A 27 2.28 -12.60 -2.93
CA THR A 27 1.30 -13.41 -2.20
C THR A 27 2.01 -14.30 -1.19
N ASP A 28 1.57 -14.27 0.07
CA ASP A 28 2.09 -15.16 1.11
C ASP A 28 1.49 -16.59 0.98
N LYS A 29 1.92 -17.51 1.85
CA LYS A 29 1.42 -18.90 1.87
C LYS A 29 -0.08 -19.03 2.15
N GLN A 30 -0.71 -17.98 2.68
CA GLN A 30 -2.14 -17.92 3.03
C GLN A 30 -2.96 -17.23 1.94
N GLY A 31 -2.34 -16.83 0.82
CA GLY A 31 -3.03 -16.12 -0.25
C GLY A 31 -3.15 -14.61 -0.03
N LEU A 32 -2.50 -14.06 1.00
CA LEU A 32 -2.59 -12.63 1.32
C LEU A 32 -1.49 -11.85 0.61
N TRP A 33 -1.85 -10.73 -0.01
CA TRP A 33 -0.87 -9.82 -0.60
C TRP A 33 -0.10 -9.06 0.47
N GLN A 34 1.22 -9.10 0.39
CA GLN A 34 2.15 -8.48 1.33
C GLN A 34 3.26 -7.75 0.57
N PRO A 35 3.57 -6.49 0.93
CA PRO A 35 4.67 -5.75 0.34
C PRO A 35 6.02 -6.25 0.90
N GLN A 36 6.90 -6.64 0.00
CA GLN A 36 8.31 -6.93 0.26
C GLN A 36 9.15 -5.72 -0.16
N ILE A 37 10.05 -5.29 0.73
CA ILE A 37 10.96 -4.17 0.49
C ILE A 37 12.35 -4.70 0.17
N ASP A 38 12.89 -4.26 -0.96
CA ASP A 38 14.30 -4.40 -1.31
C ASP A 38 15.10 -3.31 -0.60
N ASN A 39 15.84 -3.69 0.45
CA ASN A 39 16.59 -2.74 1.26
C ASN A 39 17.80 -2.14 0.53
N GLU A 40 18.29 -2.75 -0.54
CA GLU A 40 19.40 -2.20 -1.33
C GLU A 40 18.92 -1.03 -2.21
N LYS A 41 17.66 -1.08 -2.66
CA LYS A 41 17.03 0.00 -3.45
C LYS A 41 16.34 1.05 -2.59
N CYS A 42 15.95 0.70 -1.36
CA CYS A 42 15.19 1.58 -0.48
C CYS A 42 16.04 2.76 0.02
N ILE A 43 15.57 3.98 -0.25
CA ILE A 43 16.20 5.23 0.21
C ILE A 43 15.53 5.83 1.46
N ASN A 44 14.66 5.07 2.14
CA ASN A 44 13.95 5.51 3.36
C ASN A 44 13.19 6.84 3.23
N CYS A 45 12.63 7.16 2.06
CA CYS A 45 11.91 8.41 1.81
C CYS A 45 10.53 8.52 2.49
N GLY A 46 9.95 7.41 2.96
CA GLY A 46 8.66 7.37 3.67
C GLY A 46 7.40 7.58 2.82
N LEU A 47 7.51 7.75 1.49
CA LEU A 47 6.35 7.97 0.60
C LEU A 47 5.32 6.83 0.64
N CYS A 48 5.80 5.60 0.73
CA CYS A 48 4.97 4.39 0.83
C CYS A 48 4.10 4.33 2.09
N HIS A 49 4.51 5.00 3.18
CA HIS A 49 3.68 5.14 4.37
C HIS A 49 2.63 6.23 4.20
N LYS A 50 3.02 7.36 3.60
CA LYS A 50 2.12 8.50 3.33
C LYS A 50 1.00 8.16 2.34
N SER A 51 1.27 7.31 1.35
CA SER A 51 0.26 6.90 0.36
C SER A 51 -0.64 5.76 0.83
N CYS A 52 -0.36 5.14 1.98
CA CYS A 52 -1.08 3.95 2.40
C CYS A 52 -2.42 4.34 3.06
N PRO A 53 -3.58 3.94 2.50
CA PRO A 53 -4.89 4.32 3.03
C PRO A 53 -5.21 3.71 4.40
N VAL A 54 -4.46 2.66 4.79
CA VAL A 54 -4.56 2.03 6.11
C VAL A 54 -4.02 2.96 7.20
N TYR A 55 -2.95 3.70 6.88
CA TYR A 55 -2.32 4.65 7.79
C TYR A 55 -2.89 6.06 7.63
N PHE A 56 -3.28 6.42 6.41
CA PHE A 56 -3.88 7.70 6.09
C PHE A 56 -5.39 7.53 5.86
N LYS A 57 -6.19 7.80 6.90
CA LYS A 57 -7.63 8.00 6.75
C LYS A 57 -7.88 9.46 6.39
N PRO A 58 -8.33 9.79 5.18
CA PRO A 58 -8.84 11.14 4.94
C PRO A 58 -10.04 11.36 5.86
N HIS A 59 -9.97 12.37 6.73
CA HIS A 59 -11.15 12.87 7.41
C HIS A 59 -12.08 13.47 6.35
N ASN A 60 -13.09 12.70 5.95
CA ASN A 60 -14.43 13.17 5.56
C ASN A 60 -15.28 11.97 5.12
N GLU A 61 -16.04 11.43 6.08
CA GLU A 61 -17.29 10.75 5.80
C GLU A 61 -18.27 11.82 5.27
N GLU A 62 -18.48 11.88 3.96
CA GLU A 62 -19.67 12.45 3.28
C GLU A 62 -19.39 12.62 1.77
N ASN A 63 -19.44 11.52 1.03
CA ASN A 63 -20.01 11.41 -0.31
C ASN A 63 -19.65 10.04 -0.88
N LEU A 64 -20.55 9.08 -0.64
CA LEU A 64 -20.69 7.91 -1.51
C LEU A 64 -21.17 8.43 -2.87
N ALA A 65 -20.24 8.91 -3.70
CA ALA A 65 -20.53 9.01 -5.12
C ALA A 65 -20.81 7.58 -5.59
N GLU A 66 -22.02 7.34 -6.10
CA GLU A 66 -22.44 6.07 -6.67
C GLU A 66 -21.49 5.70 -7.80
N ILE A 67 -20.50 4.85 -7.51
CA ILE A 67 -19.63 4.30 -8.55
C ILE A 67 -20.40 3.12 -9.14
N TYR A 68 -21.18 3.41 -10.18
CA TYR A 68 -21.59 2.38 -11.12
C TYR A 68 -20.33 1.84 -11.81
N ALA A 69 -19.98 0.59 -11.53
CA ALA A 69 -19.08 -0.15 -12.41
C ALA A 69 -19.89 -0.61 -13.64
N CYS A 70 -19.34 -0.39 -14.84
CA CYS A 70 -19.87 -0.92 -16.09
C CYS A 70 -19.69 -2.44 -16.17
#